data_AF-L7LQD1-F1
#
_entry.id   AF-L7LQD1-F1
#
_cell.length_a   1.000
_cell.length_b   1.000
_cell.length_c   1.000
_cell.angle_alpha   90.00
_cell.angle_beta   90.00
_cell.angle_gamma   90.00
#
_symmetry.space_group_name_H-M   'P 1'
#
loop_
_entity.id
_entity.type
_entity.pdbx_description
1 polymer ?
#
loop_
_entity_poly.entity_id
_entity_poly.type
_entity_poly.pdbx_seq_one_letter_code
_entity_poly.pdbx_strand_id
1 'polypeptide(L)'
;MMTGNSTIILLVLVVCATFVQVNGILYLGKPPSTKPDISWPVLRGCWMPHEEYKVCVSGSCREWRCDYLYEGWPRECTRDCFTGCSCKEGYFRNHLGNCVLGYTCFRDIIPLRAMSNIG
;
A
#
# COMPACT_ATOMS: atom_id res chain seq x y z
N MET A 1 46.76 22.27 -24.44
CA MET A 1 45.59 23.06 -24.87
C MET A 1 44.67 22.12 -25.64
N MET A 2 43.59 21.66 -25.01
CA MET A 2 42.61 20.78 -25.66
C MET A 2 41.85 21.61 -26.70
N THR A 3 42.02 21.28 -27.97
CA THR A 3 41.31 21.92 -29.08
C THR A 3 39.82 21.81 -28.84
N GLY A 4 39.06 22.89 -29.09
CA GLY A 4 37.65 23.04 -28.69
C GLY A 4 36.71 21.90 -29.16
N ASN A 5 37.13 21.10 -30.13
CA ASN A 5 36.41 19.91 -30.58
C ASN A 5 36.47 18.78 -29.53
N SER A 6 37.60 18.63 -28.84
CA SER A 6 37.78 17.60 -27.81
C SER A 6 36.98 17.90 -26.54
N THR A 7 36.83 19.19 -26.18
CA THR A 7 35.99 19.60 -25.05
C THR A 7 34.50 19.43 -25.35
N ILE A 8 34.06 19.69 -26.58
CA ILE A 8 32.68 19.42 -27.02
C ILE A 8 32.37 17.93 -26.95
N ILE A 9 33.26 17.07 -27.45
CA ILE A 9 33.07 15.60 -27.39
C ILE A 9 32.94 15.14 -25.94
N LEU A 10 33.78 15.64 -25.03
CA LEU A 10 33.70 15.29 -23.61
C LEU A 10 32.37 15.76 -22.97
N LEU A 11 31.90 16.97 -23.29
CA LEU A 11 30.62 17.46 -22.79
C LEU A 11 29.44 16.61 -23.32
N VAL A 12 29.47 16.23 -24.60
CA VAL A 12 28.44 15.35 -25.18
C VAL A 12 28.45 13.98 -24.52
N LEU A 13 29.62 13.38 -24.28
CA LEU A 13 29.71 12.08 -23.60
C LEU A 13 29.22 12.13 -22.15
N VAL A 14 29.55 13.21 -21.41
CA VAL A 14 29.06 13.41 -20.04
C VAL A 14 27.54 13.61 -20.02
N VAL A 15 27.00 14.42 -20.94
CA VAL A 15 25.54 14.62 -21.09
C VAL A 15 24.86 13.31 -21.47
N CYS A 16 25.40 12.54 -22.42
CA CYS A 16 24.85 11.23 -22.78
C CYS A 16 24.87 10.25 -21.59
N ALA A 17 25.96 10.20 -20.82
CA ALA A 17 26.08 9.33 -19.66
C ALA A 17 25.09 9.72 -18.53
N THR A 18 24.86 11.02 -18.30
CA THR A 18 23.87 11.47 -17.32
C THR A 18 22.43 11.23 -17.79
N PHE A 19 22.12 11.47 -19.07
CA PHE A 19 20.81 11.13 -19.65
C PHE A 19 20.48 9.62 -19.60
N VAL A 20 21.50 8.75 -19.71
CA VAL A 20 21.33 7.30 -19.51
C VAL A 20 20.96 6.98 -18.06
N GLN A 21 21.41 7.76 -17.07
CA GLN A 21 21.02 7.59 -15.66
C GLN A 21 19.66 8.19 -15.32
N VAL A 22 19.19 9.24 -16.03
CA VAL A 22 17.83 9.80 -15.78
C VAL A 22 16.72 8.84 -16.25
N ASN A 23 17.03 7.93 -17.18
CA ASN A 23 16.10 6.89 -17.66
C ASN A 23 16.43 5.49 -17.14
N GLY A 24 17.41 5.38 -16.22
CA GLY A 24 17.85 4.12 -15.62
C GLY A 24 16.92 3.62 -14.51
N ILE A 25 15.61 3.55 -14.76
CA ILE A 25 14.75 2.67 -13.96
C ILE A 25 14.95 1.26 -14.52
N LEU A 26 15.73 0.47 -13.78
CA LEU A 26 15.78 -0.97 -13.92
C LEU A 26 14.34 -1.49 -13.70
N TYR A 27 13.62 -1.78 -14.79
CA TYR A 27 12.26 -2.32 -14.78
C TYR A 27 12.26 -3.78 -14.25
N LEU A 28 12.67 -4.00 -13.01
CA LEU A 28 12.34 -5.23 -12.28
C LEU A 28 11.01 -5.04 -11.54
N GLY A 29 10.01 -4.67 -12.33
CA GLY A 29 8.67 -4.38 -11.87
C GLY A 29 7.89 -3.95 -13.09
N LYS A 30 7.23 -4.92 -13.75
CA LYS A 30 6.18 -4.61 -14.72
C LYS A 30 5.25 -3.60 -14.04
N PRO A 31 5.06 -2.37 -14.57
CA PRO A 31 4.06 -1.48 -14.01
C PRO A 31 2.73 -2.27 -13.96
N PRO A 32 1.93 -2.18 -12.88
CA PRO A 32 0.68 -2.90 -12.83
C PRO A 32 -0.09 -2.50 -14.09
N SER A 33 -0.32 -3.49 -14.95
CA SER A 33 -1.04 -3.32 -16.19
C SER A 33 -2.33 -2.60 -15.84
N THR A 34 -2.45 -1.33 -16.25
CA THR A 34 -3.70 -0.56 -16.09
C THR A 34 -4.84 -1.19 -16.90
N LYS A 35 -4.54 -2.25 -17.65
CA LYS A 35 -5.51 -3.13 -18.29
C LYS A 35 -5.57 -4.44 -17.49
N PRO A 36 -6.59 -4.61 -16.63
CA PRO A 36 -6.87 -5.91 -16.03
C PRO A 36 -7.14 -6.91 -17.15
N ASP A 37 -6.43 -8.03 -17.11
CA ASP A 37 -6.65 -9.17 -17.99
C ASP A 37 -8.01 -9.77 -17.64
N ILE A 38 -8.94 -9.72 -18.60
CA ILE A 38 -10.35 -10.08 -18.41
C ILE A 38 -10.49 -11.57 -18.75
N SER A 39 -10.32 -12.43 -17.75
CA SER A 39 -10.86 -13.78 -17.75
C SER A 39 -11.86 -13.93 -16.59
N TRP A 40 -13.16 -13.86 -16.93
CA TRP A 40 -14.38 -14.35 -16.25
C TRP A 40 -14.40 -14.66 -14.73
N PRO A 41 -15.50 -14.34 -14.01
CA PRO A 41 -16.21 -13.08 -13.89
C PRO A 41 -15.77 -12.40 -12.57
N VAL A 42 -14.83 -11.45 -12.63
CA VAL A 42 -14.45 -10.72 -11.41
C VAL A 42 -15.52 -9.67 -11.13
N LEU A 43 -16.40 -9.95 -10.18
CA LEU A 43 -17.13 -8.90 -9.47
C LEU A 43 -16.07 -8.01 -8.81
N ARG A 44 -15.65 -6.93 -9.49
CA ARG A 44 -14.72 -5.91 -8.96
C ARG A 44 -15.41 -5.02 -7.94
N GLY A 45 -16.18 -5.63 -7.05
CA GLY A 45 -16.83 -4.97 -5.94
C GLY A 45 -16.35 -5.64 -4.68
N CYS A 46 -16.07 -4.85 -3.67
CA CYS A 46 -16.07 -5.35 -2.32
C CYS A 46 -17.52 -5.53 -1.89
N TRP A 47 -17.85 -6.70 -1.34
CA TRP A 47 -19.23 -7.05 -1.02
C TRP A 47 -19.64 -6.51 0.34
N MET A 48 -18.67 -6.33 1.26
CA MET A 48 -18.98 -5.79 2.56
C MET A 48 -19.16 -4.27 2.49
N PRO A 49 -20.11 -3.72 3.27
CA PRO A 49 -20.25 -2.28 3.44
C PRO A 49 -18.93 -1.64 3.89
N HIS A 50 -18.67 -0.44 3.40
CA HIS A 50 -17.51 0.38 3.77
C HIS A 50 -16.15 -0.24 3.44
N GLU A 51 -16.11 -1.19 2.51
CA GLU A 51 -14.87 -1.64 1.89
C GLU A 51 -14.62 -0.93 0.56
N GLU A 52 -13.34 -0.82 0.21
CA GLU A 52 -12.86 -0.39 -1.09
C GLU A 52 -11.79 -1.37 -1.59
N TYR A 53 -11.76 -1.56 -2.91
CA TYR A 53 -10.79 -2.42 -3.54
C TYR A 53 -9.46 -1.67 -3.71
N LYS A 54 -8.40 -2.16 -3.08
CA LYS A 54 -7.05 -1.60 -3.18
C LYS A 54 -6.14 -2.54 -3.95
N VAL A 55 -5.18 -1.96 -4.67
CA VAL A 55 -4.19 -2.68 -5.46
C VAL A 55 -2.80 -2.36 -4.92
N CYS A 56 -2.02 -3.39 -4.66
CA CYS A 56 -0.63 -3.30 -4.23
C CYS A 56 -0.39 -2.32 -3.07
N VAL A 57 -1.06 -2.55 -1.94
CA VAL A 57 -0.85 -1.81 -0.69
C VAL A 57 -0.16 -2.70 0.34
N SER A 58 0.47 -2.08 1.34
CA SER A 58 1.08 -2.81 2.46
C SER A 58 0.04 -3.63 3.22
N GLY A 59 0.26 -4.93 3.39
CA GLY A 59 -0.64 -5.80 4.14
C GLY A 59 -0.82 -5.38 5.59
N SER A 60 0.22 -4.90 6.27
CA SER A 60 0.13 -4.46 7.68
C SER A 60 -0.51 -3.09 7.86
N CYS A 61 -0.48 -2.23 6.84
CA CYS A 61 -0.97 -0.84 6.91
C CYS A 61 -2.12 -0.52 5.93
N ARG A 62 -2.74 -1.52 5.30
CA ARG A 62 -3.79 -1.32 4.29
C ARG A 62 -5.09 -0.70 4.83
N GLU A 63 -5.39 -0.91 6.11
CA GLU A 63 -6.64 -0.52 6.76
C GLU A 63 -6.47 -0.37 8.27
N TRP A 64 -7.35 0.41 8.90
CA TRP A 64 -7.49 0.44 10.36
C TRP A 64 -8.20 -0.80 10.87
N ARG A 65 -7.79 -1.24 12.05
CA ARG A 65 -8.39 -2.35 12.77
C ARG A 65 -8.68 -1.88 14.20
N CYS A 66 -9.70 -2.48 14.81
CA CYS A 66 -10.17 -2.04 16.12
C CYS A 66 -9.11 -2.23 17.25
N ASP A 67 -8.24 -3.24 17.14
CA ASP A 67 -7.06 -3.47 17.99
C ASP A 67 -6.11 -2.26 18.05
N TYR A 68 -5.95 -1.52 16.95
CA TYR A 68 -5.08 -0.34 16.87
C TYR A 68 -5.51 0.82 17.77
N LEU A 69 -6.76 0.87 18.25
CA LEU A 69 -7.14 1.87 19.25
C LEU A 69 -6.39 1.70 20.58
N TYR A 70 -5.92 0.49 20.88
CA TYR A 70 -5.16 0.20 22.10
C TYR A 70 -3.67 -0.05 21.81
N GLU A 71 -3.35 -0.72 20.71
CA GLU A 71 -1.98 -1.06 20.33
C GLU A 71 -1.26 0.11 19.63
N GLY A 72 -2.04 1.03 19.05
CA GLY A 72 -1.54 2.05 18.15
C GLY A 72 -1.43 1.54 16.71
N TRP A 73 -1.32 2.47 15.77
CA TRP A 73 -1.03 2.13 14.37
C TRP A 73 0.37 1.51 14.25
N PRO A 74 0.59 0.52 13.36
CA PRO A 74 1.91 -0.05 13.13
C PRO A 74 2.96 1.01 12.80
N ARG A 75 4.10 0.99 13.49
CA ARG A 75 5.20 1.93 13.23
C ARG A 75 5.87 1.69 11.87
N GLU A 76 5.86 0.44 11.41
CA GLU A 76 6.45 0.01 10.16
C GLU A 76 5.44 -0.77 9.34
N CYS A 77 5.42 -0.47 8.04
CA CYS A 77 4.53 -1.12 7.09
C CYS A 77 5.31 -2.20 6.31
N THR A 78 4.72 -3.38 6.16
CA THR A 78 5.28 -4.44 5.33
C THR A 78 5.31 -3.99 3.87
N ARG A 79 6.36 -4.39 3.12
CA ARG A 79 6.51 -4.05 1.69
C ARG A 79 5.87 -5.08 0.75
N ASP A 80 4.93 -5.87 1.28
CA ASP A 80 4.13 -6.78 0.49
C ASP A 80 3.12 -6.01 -0.38
N CYS A 81 2.70 -6.64 -1.47
CA CYS A 81 1.80 -6.07 -2.47
C CYS A 81 0.41 -6.69 -2.32
N PHE A 82 -0.28 -6.37 -1.22
CA PHE A 82 -1.64 -6.86 -1.00
C PHE A 82 -2.60 -6.22 -2.01
N THR A 83 -3.41 -7.05 -2.66
CA THR A 83 -4.47 -6.61 -3.58
C THR A 83 -5.78 -7.27 -3.18
N GLY A 84 -6.78 -6.47 -2.84
CA GLY A 84 -8.04 -6.96 -2.30
C GLY A 84 -8.84 -5.87 -1.61
N CYS A 85 -9.88 -6.28 -0.89
CA CYS A 85 -10.76 -5.38 -0.17
C CYS A 85 -10.14 -4.94 1.15
N SER A 86 -10.26 -3.65 1.45
CA SER A 86 -9.80 -3.02 2.69
C SER A 86 -10.85 -2.04 3.16
N CYS A 87 -10.93 -1.79 4.47
CA CYS A 87 -11.84 -0.76 4.98
C CYS A 87 -11.47 0.61 4.40
N LYS A 88 -12.51 1.35 4.02
CA LYS A 88 -12.40 2.76 3.63
C LYS A 88 -11.80 3.57 4.77
N GLU A 89 -11.21 4.70 4.42
CA GLU A 89 -10.76 5.67 5.41
C GLU A 89 -11.89 6.05 6.38
N GLY A 90 -11.56 6.15 7.67
CA GLY A 90 -12.52 6.38 8.76
C GLY A 90 -13.22 5.12 9.30
N TYR A 91 -13.07 3.97 8.63
CA TYR A 91 -13.60 2.68 9.07
C TYR A 91 -12.49 1.75 9.57
N PHE A 92 -12.84 0.97 10.58
CA PHE A 92 -11.96 0.06 11.30
C PHE A 92 -12.52 -1.35 11.16
N ARG A 93 -11.67 -2.31 10.80
CA ARG A 93 -12.07 -3.72 10.75
C ARG A 93 -12.18 -4.25 12.17
N ASN A 94 -13.36 -4.74 12.53
CA ASN A 94 -13.56 -5.42 13.81
C ASN A 94 -13.21 -6.91 13.73
N HIS A 95 -13.27 -7.59 14.87
CA HIS A 95 -12.94 -9.02 14.98
C HIS A 95 -13.92 -9.93 14.21
N LEU A 96 -15.13 -9.43 13.91
CA LEU A 96 -16.11 -10.11 13.06
C LEU A 96 -15.84 -9.91 11.55
N GLY A 97 -14.80 -9.16 11.20
CA GLY A 97 -14.41 -8.86 9.83
C GLY A 97 -15.16 -7.69 9.19
N ASN A 98 -16.04 -6.98 9.92
CA ASN A 98 -16.82 -5.86 9.38
C ASN A 98 -16.07 -4.53 9.50
N CYS A 99 -16.21 -3.67 8.49
CA CYS A 99 -15.74 -2.28 8.53
C CYS A 99 -16.77 -1.40 9.25
N VAL A 100 -16.44 -0.99 10.47
CA VAL A 100 -17.30 -0.19 11.35
C VAL A 100 -16.64 1.16 11.66
N LEU A 101 -17.42 2.13 12.13
CA LEU A 101 -16.86 3.39 12.61
C LEU A 101 -16.03 3.16 13.87
N GLY A 102 -14.96 3.95 14.06
CA GLY A 102 -14.03 3.76 15.19
C GLY A 102 -14.70 3.77 16.57
N TYR A 103 -15.78 4.55 16.76
CA TYR A 103 -16.52 4.56 18.03
C TYR A 103 -17.24 3.23 18.34
N THR A 104 -17.55 2.43 17.31
CA THR A 104 -18.15 1.10 17.47
C THR A 104 -17.14 0.10 18.05
N CYS A 105 -15.85 0.26 17.76
CA CYS A 105 -14.79 -0.61 18.28
C CYS A 105 -14.76 -0.65 19.81
N PHE A 106 -15.09 0.45 20.50
CA PHE A 106 -15.12 0.46 21.96
C PHE A 106 -16.13 -0.53 22.55
N ARG A 107 -17.25 -0.80 21.86
CA ARG A 107 -18.24 -1.79 22.34
C ARG A 107 -17.73 -3.23 22.19
N ASP A 108 -16.90 -3.48 21.20
CA ASP A 108 -16.34 -4.80 20.89
C ASP A 108 -15.15 -5.17 21.80
N ILE A 109 -14.40 -4.18 22.32
CA ILE A 109 -13.12 -4.42 23.02
C ILE A 109 -13.26 -4.48 24.55
N ILE A 110 -14.28 -3.83 25.13
CA ILE A 110 -14.53 -3.86 26.58
C ILE A 110 -14.68 -5.30 27.13
N PRO A 111 -15.38 -6.24 26.45
CA PRO A 111 -15.51 -7.62 26.94
C PRO A 111 -14.22 -8.46 26.83
N LEU A 112 -13.43 -8.26 25.76
CA LEU A 112 -12.27 -9.13 25.46
C LEU A 112 -11.10 -8.96 26.44
N ARG A 113 -10.89 -7.74 26.96
CA ARG A 113 -9.83 -7.48 27.96
C ARG A 113 -10.27 -7.62 29.42
N ALA A 114 -11.56 -7.66 29.71
CA ALA A 114 -12.04 -8.05 31.05
C ALA A 114 -11.66 -9.50 31.37
N MET A 115 -11.58 -10.36 30.34
CA MET A 115 -11.22 -11.77 30.45
C MET A 115 -9.70 -12.02 30.46
N SER A 116 -8.87 -11.07 30.01
CA SER A 116 -7.40 -11.20 29.98
C SER A 116 -6.70 -10.70 31.25
N ASN A 117 -7.43 -10.05 32.17
CA ASN A 117 -6.90 -9.55 33.46
C ASN A 117 -7.22 -10.49 34.64
N ILE A 118 -7.71 -11.70 34.37
CA ILE A 118 -8.05 -12.74 35.38
C ILE A 118 -7.04 -13.91 35.32
N GLY A 119 -6.02 -13.84 34.45
CA GLY A 119 -4.96 -14.84 34.29
C GLY A 119 -3.67 -14.48 35.02
#